data_AF-A0A8T4CLI4-F1
#
_entry.id   AF-A0A8T4CLI4-F1
#
_cell.length_a   1.000
_cell.length_b   1.000
_cell.length_c   1.000
_cell.angle_alpha   90.00
_cell.angle_beta   90.00
_cell.angle_gamma   90.00
#
_symmetry.space_group_name_H-M   'P 1'
#
loop_
_entity.id
_entity.type
_entity.pdbx_description
1 polymer ?
#
loop_
_entity_poly.entity_id
_entity_poly.type
_entity_poly.pdbx_seq_one_letter_code
_entity_poly.pdbx_strand_id
1 'polypeptide(L)'
;MSEEVSLKRGRPLLIAVRVPITVELSRVVGLDVERWLEKGLLDILIAGDGSRPMAAPFRGMIELGHKYDVSVYPCISWGFWEYWAFLESGFETIEAWHKEVRGGVESWRKSIEASRGAAMNIWNLGADGVYIFNFFNPNHQMWWELGDLETLAKLDKIYGVDYRDLAQALQLKEGGTVNVNLLVGEDVQSKELSELRLRLHLTRLTSKDDVTVRLNESVLNSLKPAATVQTTPKSNWLECLLSPTQIKRGDNKVELILNKRDKSVQAPILLDGLQLLVHLKR
;
A
#
# COMPACT_ATOMS: atom_id res chain seq x y z
N MET A 1 36.36 -10.22 8.71
CA MET A 1 36.53 -10.77 7.33
C MET A 1 36.31 -9.69 6.28
N SER A 2 35.17 -8.98 6.27
CA SER A 2 34.91 -7.87 5.32
C SER A 2 35.97 -6.77 5.40
N GLU A 3 36.35 -6.34 6.61
CA GLU A 3 37.39 -5.32 6.84
C GLU A 3 38.76 -5.71 6.29
N GLU A 4 39.21 -6.94 6.55
CA GLU A 4 40.50 -7.41 6.05
C GLU A 4 40.54 -7.43 4.52
N VAL A 5 39.44 -7.86 3.89
CA VAL A 5 39.34 -7.90 2.42
C VAL A 5 39.18 -6.49 1.83
N SER A 6 38.46 -5.58 2.51
CA SER A 6 38.31 -4.19 2.06
C SER A 6 39.65 -3.46 2.07
N LEU A 7 40.46 -3.64 3.13
CA LEU A 7 41.82 -3.11 3.22
C LEU A 7 42.72 -3.65 2.10
N LYS A 8 42.71 -4.97 1.86
CA LYS A 8 43.49 -5.58 0.76
C LYS A 8 43.08 -5.07 -0.62
N ARG A 9 41.79 -4.73 -0.81
CA ARG A 9 41.26 -4.23 -2.08
C ARG A 9 41.33 -2.71 -2.24
N GLY A 10 41.66 -1.98 -1.17
CA GLY A 10 41.67 -0.52 -1.16
C GLY A 10 40.28 0.11 -1.41
N ARG A 11 39.18 -0.62 -1.14
CA ARG A 11 37.81 -0.11 -1.28
C ARG A 11 36.87 -0.71 -0.23
N PRO A 12 35.90 0.05 0.31
CA PRO A 12 34.91 -0.48 1.25
C PRO A 12 34.13 -1.67 0.68
N LEU A 13 33.77 -2.60 1.57
CA LEU A 13 32.85 -3.70 1.28
C LEU A 13 31.65 -3.58 2.22
N LEU A 14 30.52 -3.15 1.67
CA LEU A 14 29.28 -2.97 2.42
C LEU A 14 28.52 -4.30 2.53
N ILE A 15 27.86 -4.50 3.67
CA ILE A 15 26.99 -5.62 3.98
C ILE A 15 25.55 -5.12 4.02
N ALA A 16 24.75 -5.61 3.08
CA ALA A 16 23.31 -5.40 3.04
C ALA A 16 22.58 -6.68 3.44
N VAL A 17 21.58 -6.58 4.31
CA VAL A 17 20.74 -7.73 4.71
C VAL A 17 19.27 -7.39 4.57
N ARG A 18 18.50 -8.31 3.97
CA ARG A 18 17.04 -8.24 3.91
C ARG A 18 16.42 -9.08 5.01
N VAL A 19 15.51 -8.47 5.76
CA VAL A 19 14.86 -9.06 6.93
C VAL A 19 13.33 -8.90 6.86
N PRO A 20 12.56 -9.66 7.65
CA PRO A 20 11.13 -9.41 7.82
C PRO A 20 10.81 -7.97 8.25
N ILE A 21 9.54 -7.57 8.08
CA ILE A 21 9.11 -6.18 8.24
C ILE A 21 9.17 -5.63 9.69
N THR A 22 9.33 -6.50 10.69
CA THR A 22 9.54 -6.10 12.10
C THR A 22 10.61 -6.94 12.79
N VAL A 23 11.12 -6.43 13.90
CA VAL A 23 12.06 -7.14 14.79
C VAL A 23 11.45 -8.44 15.31
N GLU A 24 10.18 -8.42 15.72
CA GLU A 24 9.47 -9.59 16.24
C GLU A 24 9.40 -10.70 15.20
N LEU A 25 8.99 -10.35 13.96
CA LEU A 25 8.95 -11.31 12.87
C LEU A 25 10.34 -11.83 12.52
N SER A 26 11.36 -10.98 12.59
CA SER A 26 12.75 -11.36 12.35
C SER A 26 13.25 -12.38 13.39
N ARG A 27 12.93 -12.17 14.66
CA ARG A 27 13.24 -13.11 15.75
C ARG A 27 12.57 -14.47 15.57
N VAL A 28 11.31 -14.49 15.13
CA VAL A 28 10.57 -15.74 14.87
C VAL A 28 11.29 -16.63 13.87
N VAL A 29 11.97 -16.04 12.88
CA VAL A 29 12.75 -16.78 11.86
C VAL A 29 14.25 -16.86 12.19
N GLY A 30 14.66 -16.53 13.42
CA GLY A 30 16.03 -16.69 13.90
C GLY A 30 17.00 -15.58 13.52
N LEU A 31 16.51 -14.40 13.14
CA LEU A 31 17.32 -13.23 12.77
C LEU A 31 17.33 -12.21 13.91
N ASP A 32 18.47 -12.03 14.56
CA ASP A 32 18.65 -11.06 15.66
C ASP A 32 19.19 -9.72 15.12
N VAL A 33 18.30 -9.01 14.44
CA VAL A 33 18.62 -7.76 13.71
C VAL A 33 19.14 -6.68 14.64
N GLU A 34 18.56 -6.53 15.83
CA GLU A 34 19.01 -5.55 16.83
C GLU A 34 20.47 -5.80 17.24
N ARG A 35 20.83 -7.07 17.48
CA ARG A 35 22.20 -7.43 17.85
C ARG A 35 23.19 -7.19 16.72
N TRP A 36 22.78 -7.39 15.47
CA TRP A 36 23.63 -7.12 14.31
C TRP A 36 23.89 -5.62 14.13
N LEU A 37 22.86 -4.80 14.30
CA LEU A 37 22.97 -3.35 14.26
C LEU A 37 23.84 -2.82 15.41
N GLU A 38 23.59 -3.27 16.64
CA GLU A 38 24.38 -2.89 17.83
C GLU A 38 25.87 -3.21 17.67
N LYS A 39 26.19 -4.32 17.01
CA LYS A 39 27.57 -4.75 16.76
C LYS A 39 28.19 -4.15 15.49
N GLY A 40 27.47 -3.29 14.76
CA GLY A 40 27.95 -2.69 13.51
C GLY A 40 28.23 -3.72 12.41
N LEU A 41 27.40 -4.76 12.29
CA LEU A 41 27.59 -5.83 11.30
C LEU A 41 26.95 -5.54 9.94
N LEU A 42 26.13 -4.49 9.85
CA LEU A 42 25.32 -4.15 8.68
C LEU A 42 25.59 -2.69 8.30
N ASP A 43 25.67 -2.43 7.00
CA ASP A 43 25.75 -1.09 6.44
C ASP A 43 24.40 -0.66 5.83
N ILE A 44 23.61 -1.64 5.36
CA ILE A 44 22.30 -1.41 4.75
C ILE A 44 21.29 -2.45 5.27
N LEU A 45 20.13 -1.97 5.69
CA LEU A 45 19.02 -2.81 6.14
C LEU A 45 17.85 -2.73 5.16
N ILE A 46 17.47 -3.86 4.57
CA ILE A 46 16.31 -3.93 3.68
C ILE A 46 15.13 -4.52 4.47
N ALA A 47 14.09 -3.71 4.69
CA ALA A 47 12.95 -4.08 5.50
C ALA A 47 11.82 -4.68 4.66
N GLY A 48 11.36 -5.88 5.02
CA GLY A 48 10.20 -6.53 4.45
C GLY A 48 10.48 -7.41 3.23
N ASP A 49 9.51 -8.28 2.95
CA ASP A 49 9.49 -9.17 1.79
C ASP A 49 8.87 -8.51 0.55
N GLY A 50 8.54 -7.22 0.65
CA GLY A 50 7.92 -6.45 -0.42
C GLY A 50 6.44 -6.74 -0.61
N SER A 51 5.85 -7.61 0.22
CA SER A 51 4.40 -7.76 0.30
C SER A 51 3.81 -6.62 1.11
N ARG A 52 2.66 -6.13 0.65
CA ARG A 52 1.89 -5.07 1.27
C ARG A 52 2.61 -3.73 1.57
N PRO A 53 3.40 -3.17 0.63
CA PRO A 53 4.17 -1.95 0.88
C PRO A 53 3.30 -0.72 1.19
N MET A 54 1.99 -0.72 0.89
CA MET A 54 1.14 0.42 1.20
C MET A 54 0.78 0.55 2.69
N ALA A 55 0.65 -0.59 3.37
CA ALA A 55 0.20 -0.68 4.76
C ALA A 55 1.26 -1.24 5.73
N ALA A 56 2.44 -1.62 5.23
CA ALA A 56 3.51 -2.18 6.03
C ALA A 56 4.05 -1.18 7.08
N PRO A 57 4.30 -1.62 8.32
CA PRO A 57 4.74 -0.75 9.42
C PRO A 57 6.26 -0.44 9.37
N PHE A 58 6.75 0.14 8.28
CA PHE A 58 8.19 0.37 8.07
C PHE A 58 8.84 1.29 9.12
N ARG A 59 8.08 2.21 9.72
CA ARG A 59 8.61 3.25 10.63
C ARG A 59 9.50 2.67 11.73
N GLY A 60 9.09 1.58 12.37
CA GLY A 60 9.87 0.97 13.46
C GLY A 60 11.23 0.45 13.00
N MET A 61 11.32 -0.13 11.79
CA MET A 61 12.60 -0.60 11.24
C MET A 61 13.48 0.55 10.76
N ILE A 62 12.88 1.61 10.21
CA ILE A 62 13.61 2.83 9.81
C ILE A 62 14.25 3.47 11.04
N GLU A 63 13.45 3.74 12.09
CA GLU A 63 13.93 4.32 13.35
C GLU A 63 15.01 3.45 14.02
N LEU A 64 14.87 2.12 13.95
CA LEU A 64 15.87 1.20 14.48
C LEU A 64 17.19 1.26 13.70
N GLY A 65 17.16 1.33 12.37
CA GLY A 65 18.38 1.48 11.56
C GLY A 65 19.07 2.80 11.85
N HIS A 66 18.31 3.91 11.85
CA HIS A 66 18.83 5.25 12.15
C HIS A 66 19.45 5.37 13.53
N LYS A 67 18.90 4.68 14.54
CA LYS A 67 19.49 4.60 15.89
C LYS A 67 20.94 4.10 15.89
N TYR A 68 21.32 3.27 14.92
CA TYR A 68 22.66 2.70 14.79
C TYR A 68 23.41 3.21 13.55
N ASP A 69 22.97 4.33 12.96
CA ASP A 69 23.58 4.94 11.75
C ASP A 69 23.59 4.00 10.53
N VAL A 70 22.55 3.17 10.38
CA VAL A 70 22.38 2.24 9.26
C VAL A 70 21.23 2.69 8.37
N SER A 71 21.50 2.80 7.07
CA SER A 71 20.49 3.18 6.08
C SER A 71 19.46 2.08 5.84
N VAL A 72 18.18 2.46 5.78
CA VAL A 72 17.06 1.54 5.70
C VAL A 72 16.31 1.69 4.37
N TYR A 73 16.14 0.56 3.68
CA TYR A 73 15.51 0.46 2.37
C TYR A 73 14.27 -0.44 2.45
N PRO A 74 13.07 0.10 2.72
CA PRO A 74 11.82 -0.61 2.58
C PRO A 74 11.66 -1.28 1.23
N CYS A 75 11.18 -2.52 1.25
CA CYS A 75 10.99 -3.33 0.05
C CYS A 75 9.61 -3.10 -0.58
N ILE A 76 9.57 -2.98 -1.91
CA ILE A 76 8.38 -3.10 -2.76
C ILE A 76 8.60 -4.32 -3.68
N SER A 77 7.74 -5.33 -3.60
CA SER A 77 7.77 -6.47 -4.53
C SER A 77 6.93 -6.15 -5.76
N TRP A 78 7.33 -6.69 -6.91
CA TRP A 78 6.44 -6.79 -8.07
C TRP A 78 5.13 -7.47 -7.67
N GLY A 79 4.02 -6.97 -8.22
CA GLY A 79 2.70 -7.60 -8.10
C GLY A 79 1.93 -7.31 -6.80
N PHE A 80 2.41 -6.44 -5.91
CA PHE A 80 1.67 -6.17 -4.66
C PHE A 80 0.24 -5.61 -4.89
N TRP A 81 0.01 -4.98 -6.05
CA TRP A 81 -1.29 -4.46 -6.50
C TRP A 81 -2.21 -5.51 -7.14
N GLU A 82 -1.79 -6.77 -7.21
CA GLU A 82 -2.49 -7.84 -7.92
C GLU A 82 -3.96 -7.98 -7.50
N TYR A 83 -4.23 -7.95 -6.21
CA TYR A 83 -5.58 -8.09 -5.72
C TYR A 83 -6.48 -6.91 -6.12
N TRP A 84 -5.95 -5.68 -6.17
CA TRP A 84 -6.71 -4.54 -6.69
C TRP A 84 -7.01 -4.69 -8.18
N ALA A 85 -6.06 -5.18 -8.96
CA ALA A 85 -6.28 -5.48 -10.38
C ALA A 85 -7.36 -6.55 -10.56
N PHE A 86 -7.36 -7.58 -9.72
CA PHE A 86 -8.44 -8.58 -9.65
C PHE A 86 -9.79 -7.92 -9.34
N LEU A 87 -9.90 -7.10 -8.30
CA LEU A 87 -11.15 -6.43 -7.93
C LEU A 87 -11.70 -5.48 -9.02
N GLU A 88 -10.84 -5.00 -9.92
CA GLU A 88 -11.25 -4.18 -11.08
C GLU A 88 -11.53 -5.01 -12.34
N SER A 89 -11.12 -6.28 -12.37
CA SER A 89 -11.27 -7.15 -13.55
C SER A 89 -12.70 -7.60 -13.81
N GLY A 90 -13.55 -7.61 -12.76
CA GLY A 90 -14.92 -8.09 -12.82
C GLY A 90 -15.08 -9.62 -12.78
N PHE A 91 -13.99 -10.38 -12.63
CA PHE A 91 -14.02 -11.83 -12.45
C PHE A 91 -14.56 -12.20 -11.06
N GLU A 92 -15.26 -13.33 -10.97
CA GLU A 92 -15.82 -13.81 -9.70
C GLU A 92 -14.75 -14.36 -8.74
N THR A 93 -13.68 -14.93 -9.28
CA THR A 93 -12.60 -15.56 -8.50
C THR A 93 -11.23 -15.17 -9.05
N ILE A 94 -10.25 -15.07 -8.16
CA ILE A 94 -8.88 -14.73 -8.54
C ILE A 94 -8.26 -15.85 -9.40
N GLU A 95 -8.65 -17.11 -9.17
CA GLU A 95 -8.21 -18.25 -9.97
C GLU A 95 -8.73 -18.18 -11.41
N ALA A 96 -9.99 -17.77 -11.61
CA ALA A 96 -10.53 -17.57 -12.95
C ALA A 96 -9.82 -16.42 -13.66
N TRP A 97 -9.55 -15.33 -12.95
CA TRP A 97 -8.82 -14.20 -13.48
C TRP A 97 -7.38 -14.57 -13.87
N HIS A 98 -6.63 -15.28 -13.01
CA HIS A 98 -5.25 -15.72 -13.31
C HIS A 98 -5.17 -16.66 -14.53
N LYS A 99 -6.20 -17.45 -14.80
CA LYS A 99 -6.24 -18.30 -16.02
C LYS A 99 -6.36 -17.47 -17.30
N GLU A 100 -7.04 -16.32 -17.23
CA GLU A 100 -7.27 -15.43 -18.36
C GLU A 100 -6.11 -14.45 -18.58
N VAL A 101 -5.52 -13.92 -17.50
CA VAL A 101 -4.38 -12.99 -17.55
C VAL A 101 -3.08 -13.77 -17.82
N ARG A 102 -2.99 -14.37 -19.01
CA ARG A 102 -1.77 -15.01 -19.50
C ARG A 102 -0.73 -13.94 -19.82
N GLY A 103 0.42 -13.98 -19.14
CA GLY A 103 1.52 -13.03 -19.34
C GLY A 103 1.71 -12.03 -18.21
N GLY A 104 0.91 -12.10 -17.15
CA GLY A 104 1.12 -11.38 -15.89
C GLY A 104 0.28 -10.12 -15.72
N VAL A 105 0.15 -9.70 -14.46
CA VAL A 105 -0.66 -8.56 -14.01
C VAL A 105 -0.04 -7.20 -14.36
N GLU A 106 1.12 -7.20 -15.02
CA GLU A 106 1.87 -6.00 -15.42
C GLU A 106 1.04 -5.03 -16.28
N SER A 107 0.06 -5.55 -17.01
CA SER A 107 -0.83 -4.77 -17.87
C SER A 107 -1.88 -3.95 -17.11
N TRP A 108 -2.00 -4.11 -15.78
CA TRP A 108 -2.88 -3.26 -15.00
C TRP A 108 -2.37 -1.82 -15.09
N ARG A 109 -3.14 -0.97 -15.77
CA ARG A 109 -2.73 0.39 -16.16
C ARG A 109 -2.35 1.29 -14.98
N LYS A 110 -2.78 0.92 -13.77
CA LYS A 110 -2.59 1.64 -12.51
C LYS A 110 -1.40 1.13 -11.67
N SER A 111 -0.65 0.15 -12.18
CA SER A 111 0.45 -0.50 -11.46
C SER A 111 1.58 0.46 -11.11
N ILE A 112 1.90 1.39 -12.01
CA ILE A 112 2.91 2.40 -11.76
C ILE A 112 2.43 3.43 -10.74
N GLU A 113 1.18 3.90 -10.81
CA GLU A 113 0.60 4.84 -9.86
C GLU A 113 0.55 4.24 -8.45
N ALA A 114 0.23 2.95 -8.33
CA ALA A 114 0.35 2.23 -7.06
C ALA A 114 1.81 2.18 -6.59
N SER A 115 2.76 1.80 -7.46
CA SER A 115 4.18 1.78 -7.08
C SER A 115 4.69 3.15 -6.61
N ARG A 116 4.24 4.23 -7.26
CA ARG A 116 4.55 5.62 -6.89
C ARG A 116 3.98 6.00 -5.53
N GLY A 117 2.73 5.60 -5.24
CA GLY A 117 2.11 5.84 -3.94
C GLY A 117 2.84 5.10 -2.81
N ALA A 118 3.21 3.84 -3.03
CA ALA A 118 4.00 3.06 -2.09
C ALA A 118 5.38 3.69 -1.82
N ALA A 119 6.08 4.11 -2.88
CA ALA A 119 7.37 4.81 -2.75
C ALA A 119 7.22 6.14 -1.99
N MET A 120 6.20 6.96 -2.31
CA MET A 120 5.97 8.23 -1.62
C MET A 120 5.64 8.00 -0.13
N ASN A 121 4.90 6.94 0.21
CA ASN A 121 4.69 6.53 1.60
C ASN A 121 6.02 6.17 2.29
N ILE A 122 6.86 5.36 1.67
CA ILE A 122 8.17 4.96 2.18
C ILE A 122 9.07 6.18 2.44
N TRP A 123 9.14 7.12 1.50
CA TRP A 123 9.90 8.36 1.67
C TRP A 123 9.35 9.23 2.78
N ASN A 124 8.02 9.35 2.89
CA ASN A 124 7.39 10.10 3.97
C ASN A 124 7.67 9.52 5.36
N LEU A 125 7.96 8.22 5.46
CA LEU A 125 8.36 7.58 6.71
C LEU A 125 9.85 7.79 7.05
N GLY A 126 10.61 8.47 6.18
CA GLY A 126 12.02 8.80 6.42
C GLY A 126 13.01 7.73 5.97
N ALA A 127 12.63 6.82 5.07
CA ALA A 127 13.56 5.84 4.53
C ALA A 127 14.71 6.49 3.74
N ASP A 128 15.82 5.77 3.60
CA ASP A 128 17.03 6.21 2.90
C ASP A 128 17.04 5.76 1.42
N GLY A 129 16.10 4.89 1.06
CA GLY A 129 15.88 4.44 -0.31
C GLY A 129 14.73 3.46 -0.43
N VAL A 130 14.43 3.07 -1.67
CA VAL A 130 13.40 2.09 -2.00
C VAL A 130 14.07 0.87 -2.61
N TYR A 131 13.82 -0.32 -2.05
CA TYR A 131 14.32 -1.57 -2.60
C TYR A 131 13.22 -2.24 -3.45
N ILE A 132 13.50 -2.53 -4.72
CA ILE A 132 12.55 -3.20 -5.63
C ILE A 132 12.91 -4.69 -5.75
N PHE A 133 11.95 -5.58 -5.48
CA PHE A 133 12.15 -7.03 -5.53
C PHE A 133 11.27 -7.68 -6.61
N ASN A 134 11.79 -8.73 -7.26
CA ASN A 134 11.10 -9.49 -8.32
C ASN A 134 10.58 -8.66 -9.51
N PHE A 135 11.16 -7.49 -9.78
CA PHE A 135 10.87 -6.69 -10.97
C PHE A 135 12.06 -6.75 -11.92
N PHE A 136 11.89 -7.32 -13.12
CA PHE A 136 13.01 -7.64 -14.01
C PHE A 136 13.05 -6.83 -15.31
N ASN A 137 12.01 -6.07 -15.66
CA ASN A 137 12.03 -5.25 -16.86
C ASN A 137 12.91 -4.00 -16.64
N PRO A 138 14.12 -3.91 -17.24
CA PRO A 138 15.04 -2.82 -16.97
C PRO A 138 14.63 -1.49 -17.63
N ASN A 139 13.70 -1.53 -18.59
CA ASN A 139 13.25 -0.35 -19.33
C ASN A 139 12.01 0.30 -18.72
N HIS A 140 11.51 -0.22 -17.59
CA HIS A 140 10.31 0.30 -16.96
C HIS A 140 10.57 1.66 -16.29
N GLN A 141 9.62 2.59 -16.42
CA GLN A 141 9.78 3.98 -15.93
C GLN A 141 10.01 4.08 -14.41
N MET A 142 9.56 3.09 -13.63
CA MET A 142 9.73 3.10 -12.17
C MET A 142 11.18 3.27 -11.71
N TRP A 143 12.16 2.78 -12.48
CA TRP A 143 13.59 2.87 -12.14
C TRP A 143 14.09 4.31 -12.11
N TRP A 144 13.40 5.23 -12.78
CA TRP A 144 13.72 6.65 -12.86
C TRP A 144 12.82 7.51 -11.97
N GLU A 145 11.69 6.98 -11.52
CA GLU A 145 10.66 7.75 -10.81
C GLU A 145 10.64 7.50 -9.30
N LEU A 146 10.75 6.25 -8.85
CA LEU A 146 10.48 5.92 -7.44
C LEU A 146 11.58 6.42 -6.49
N GLY A 147 12.79 6.58 -7.00
CA GLY A 147 13.95 7.07 -6.25
C GLY A 147 14.12 8.59 -6.26
N ASP A 148 13.39 9.32 -7.12
CA ASP A 148 13.53 10.76 -7.31
C ASP A 148 12.28 11.47 -6.78
N LEU A 149 12.41 12.11 -5.61
CA LEU A 149 11.32 12.82 -4.96
C LEU A 149 10.76 13.99 -5.76
N GLU A 150 11.59 14.69 -6.53
CA GLU A 150 11.14 15.84 -7.33
C GLU A 150 10.29 15.37 -8.51
N THR A 151 10.72 14.28 -9.15
CA THR A 151 9.97 13.61 -10.21
C THR A 151 8.68 13.03 -9.64
N LEU A 152 8.77 12.24 -8.57
CA LEU A 152 7.63 11.57 -7.94
C LEU A 152 6.55 12.55 -7.46
N ALA A 153 6.94 13.72 -6.96
CA ALA A 153 6.04 14.77 -6.52
C ALA A 153 5.13 15.33 -7.63
N LYS A 154 5.44 15.10 -8.91
CA LYS A 154 4.72 15.61 -10.09
C LYS A 154 3.93 14.53 -10.84
N LEU A 155 3.88 13.32 -10.30
CA LEU A 155 3.23 12.17 -10.95
C LEU A 155 1.99 11.72 -10.19
N ASP A 156 1.02 11.21 -10.94
CA ASP A 156 -0.20 10.58 -10.42
C ASP A 156 0.15 9.37 -9.55
N LYS A 157 -0.64 9.17 -8.49
CA LYS A 157 -0.43 8.11 -7.50
C LYS A 157 -1.72 7.48 -7.05
N ILE A 158 -1.61 6.24 -6.56
CA ILE A 158 -2.65 5.57 -5.79
C ILE A 158 -2.09 5.25 -4.43
N TYR A 159 -2.72 5.77 -3.38
CA TYR A 159 -2.51 5.33 -2.00
C TYR A 159 -3.58 4.30 -1.63
N GLY A 160 -3.35 3.47 -0.62
CA GLY A 160 -4.38 2.51 -0.23
C GLY A 160 -3.98 1.55 0.87
N VAL A 161 -4.79 0.50 1.02
CA VAL A 161 -4.43 -0.70 1.76
C VAL A 161 -4.51 -1.89 0.82
N ASP A 162 -3.38 -2.56 0.66
CA ASP A 162 -3.18 -3.69 -0.23
C ASP A 162 -3.42 -5.01 0.52
N TYR A 163 -4.56 -5.62 0.21
CA TYR A 163 -4.90 -6.99 0.63
C TYR A 163 -4.34 -7.96 -0.39
N ARG A 164 -3.94 -9.18 0.02
CA ARG A 164 -3.57 -10.24 -0.96
C ARG A 164 -4.75 -11.13 -1.33
N ASP A 165 -5.71 -11.26 -0.42
CA ASP A 165 -6.86 -12.15 -0.58
C ASP A 165 -8.01 -11.72 0.34
N LEU A 166 -9.17 -12.36 0.16
CA LEU A 166 -10.36 -12.12 0.95
C LEU A 166 -10.22 -12.56 2.41
N ALA A 167 -9.27 -13.45 2.75
CA ALA A 167 -9.06 -13.89 4.13
C ALA A 167 -8.47 -12.79 5.01
N GLN A 168 -7.87 -11.76 4.39
CA GLN A 168 -7.33 -10.58 5.06
C GLN A 168 -8.34 -9.43 5.15
N ALA A 169 -9.51 -9.58 4.51
CA ALA A 169 -10.55 -8.58 4.52
C ALA A 169 -11.05 -8.32 5.95
N LEU A 170 -11.35 -7.05 6.24
CA LEU A 170 -11.88 -6.66 7.53
C LEU A 170 -13.38 -6.94 7.58
N GLN A 171 -13.82 -7.62 8.63
CA GLN A 171 -15.22 -8.00 8.81
C GLN A 171 -15.98 -6.91 9.54
N LEU A 172 -17.00 -6.36 8.89
CA LEU A 172 -17.93 -5.39 9.47
C LEU A 172 -19.26 -6.08 9.81
N LYS A 173 -19.55 -6.15 11.12
CA LYS A 173 -20.77 -6.75 11.70
C LYS A 173 -21.74 -5.65 12.13
N GLU A 174 -23.03 -5.98 12.21
CA GLU A 174 -24.07 -5.03 12.65
C GLU A 174 -23.75 -4.45 14.03
N GLY A 175 -23.86 -3.13 14.18
CA GLY A 175 -23.46 -2.39 15.37
C GLY A 175 -21.95 -2.29 15.57
N GLY A 176 -21.13 -2.88 14.69
CA GLY A 176 -19.68 -2.89 14.76
C GLY A 176 -19.02 -1.74 14.00
N THR A 177 -17.72 -1.58 14.24
CA THR A 177 -16.86 -0.59 13.60
C THR A 177 -15.57 -1.25 13.12
N VAL A 178 -15.13 -0.92 11.92
CA VAL A 178 -13.78 -1.24 11.43
C VAL A 178 -13.02 0.05 11.17
N ASN A 179 -11.72 0.04 11.51
CA ASN A 179 -10.84 1.18 11.34
C ASN A 179 -9.67 0.76 10.47
N VAL A 180 -9.36 1.59 9.48
CA VAL A 180 -8.24 1.42 8.58
C VAL A 180 -7.42 2.69 8.58
N ASN A 181 -6.11 2.55 8.72
CA ASN A 181 -5.20 3.67 8.53
C ASN A 181 -4.76 3.74 7.07
N LEU A 182 -5.02 4.87 6.43
CA LEU A 182 -4.59 5.18 5.08
C LEU A 182 -3.40 6.16 5.15
N LEU A 183 -2.20 5.64 4.91
CA LEU A 183 -1.01 6.48 4.82
C LEU A 183 -0.97 7.20 3.47
N VAL A 184 -0.88 8.53 3.52
CA VAL A 184 -0.71 9.40 2.35
C VAL A 184 0.60 10.18 2.50
N GLY A 185 1.63 9.76 1.77
CA GLY A 185 2.99 10.27 1.95
C GLY A 185 3.23 11.70 1.45
N GLU A 186 2.25 12.34 0.81
CA GLU A 186 2.38 13.71 0.30
C GLU A 186 1.34 14.65 0.88
N ASP A 187 1.68 15.94 0.89
CA ASP A 187 0.70 17.00 1.13
C ASP A 187 -0.07 17.26 -0.16
N VAL A 188 -1.29 16.70 -0.25
CA VAL A 188 -2.17 16.89 -1.40
C VAL A 188 -2.79 18.29 -1.46
N GLN A 189 -2.75 19.07 -0.38
CA GLN A 189 -3.35 20.41 -0.33
C GLN A 189 -2.49 21.44 -1.06
N SER A 190 -1.18 21.23 -1.15
CA SER A 190 -0.25 22.06 -1.92
C SER A 190 -0.17 21.69 -3.41
N LYS A 191 -1.02 20.78 -3.89
CA LYS A 191 -1.01 20.28 -5.28
C LYS A 191 -2.16 20.84 -6.09
N GLU A 192 -1.91 21.04 -7.38
CA GLU A 192 -2.98 21.24 -8.35
C GLU A 192 -3.54 19.88 -8.80
N LEU A 193 -4.70 19.52 -8.26
CA LEU A 193 -5.35 18.24 -8.53
C LEU A 193 -6.39 18.38 -9.65
N SER A 194 -6.40 17.41 -10.57
CA SER A 194 -7.51 17.20 -11.50
C SER A 194 -8.57 16.28 -10.90
N GLU A 195 -8.15 15.33 -10.07
CA GLU A 195 -9.05 14.46 -9.32
C GLU A 195 -8.42 14.00 -7.99
N LEU A 196 -9.25 13.96 -6.94
CA LEU A 196 -8.95 13.29 -5.69
C LEU A 196 -10.14 12.39 -5.33
N ARG A 197 -9.95 11.08 -5.43
CA ARG A 197 -11.05 10.11 -5.33
C ARG A 197 -10.74 9.01 -4.33
N LEU A 198 -11.60 8.88 -3.33
CA LEU A 198 -11.56 7.74 -2.41
C LEU A 198 -12.46 6.62 -2.94
N ARG A 199 -11.97 5.38 -2.87
CA ARG A 199 -12.69 4.18 -3.27
C ARG A 199 -12.56 3.10 -2.20
N LEU A 200 -13.67 2.42 -1.91
CA LEU A 200 -13.74 1.30 -0.98
C LEU A 200 -14.41 0.13 -1.68
N HIS A 201 -13.81 -1.05 -1.63
CA HIS A 201 -14.48 -2.27 -2.10
C HIS A 201 -15.14 -2.95 -0.90
N LEU A 202 -16.45 -3.18 -1.01
CA LEU A 202 -17.27 -3.80 0.02
C LEU A 202 -18.00 -5.01 -0.54
N THR A 203 -17.49 -6.20 -0.22
CA THR A 203 -18.13 -7.45 -0.63
C THR A 203 -19.31 -7.78 0.30
N ARG A 204 -20.40 -8.29 -0.28
CA ARG A 204 -21.70 -8.61 0.38
C ARG A 204 -22.49 -7.38 0.87
N LEU A 205 -22.18 -6.20 0.36
CA LEU A 205 -23.00 -5.01 0.54
C LEU A 205 -24.29 -5.13 -0.28
N THR A 206 -25.42 -4.74 0.30
CA THR A 206 -26.72 -4.66 -0.36
C THR A 206 -27.29 -3.24 -0.21
N SER A 207 -28.31 -2.92 -1.01
CA SER A 207 -29.00 -1.63 -0.93
C SER A 207 -29.88 -1.47 0.32
N LYS A 208 -29.99 -2.49 1.17
CA LYS A 208 -30.76 -2.46 2.42
C LYS A 208 -29.86 -2.27 3.66
N ASP A 209 -28.54 -2.33 3.48
CA ASP A 209 -27.58 -2.02 4.53
C ASP A 209 -27.51 -0.50 4.77
N ASP A 210 -27.23 -0.13 6.01
CA ASP A 210 -26.90 1.25 6.40
C ASP A 210 -25.45 1.26 6.90
N VAL A 211 -24.54 1.74 6.04
CA VAL A 211 -23.11 1.87 6.32
C VAL A 211 -22.75 3.34 6.34
N THR A 212 -22.23 3.80 7.48
CA THR A 212 -21.60 5.12 7.60
C THR A 212 -20.10 4.97 7.40
N VAL A 213 -19.51 5.82 6.55
CA VAL A 213 -18.06 5.91 6.37
C VAL A 213 -17.60 7.29 6.81
N ARG A 214 -16.54 7.33 7.62
CA ARG A 214 -15.86 8.57 8.03
C ARG A 214 -14.42 8.56 7.57
N LEU A 215 -13.94 9.72 7.15
CA LEU A 215 -12.54 10.02 6.88
C LEU A 215 -12.13 11.15 7.83
N ASN A 216 -11.12 10.90 8.68
CA ASN A 216 -10.65 11.87 9.66
C ASN A 216 -11.80 12.51 10.46
N GLU A 217 -12.66 11.65 11.03
CA GLU A 217 -13.87 12.01 11.82
C GLU A 217 -15.03 12.63 10.99
N SER A 218 -14.79 13.05 9.75
CA SER A 218 -15.80 13.63 8.87
C SER A 218 -16.57 12.56 8.11
N VAL A 219 -17.91 12.61 8.15
CA VAL A 219 -18.78 11.67 7.42
C VAL A 219 -18.73 11.93 5.91
N LEU A 220 -18.58 10.87 5.12
CA LEU A 220 -18.56 10.91 3.66
C LEU A 220 -19.97 10.74 3.08
N ASN A 221 -20.69 11.85 2.91
CA ASN A 221 -22.10 11.83 2.46
C ASN A 221 -22.30 11.58 0.96
N SER A 222 -21.22 11.62 0.15
CA SER A 222 -21.27 11.53 -1.31
C SER A 222 -20.82 10.18 -1.87
N LEU A 223 -20.64 9.17 -1.01
CA LEU A 223 -20.29 7.81 -1.42
C LEU A 223 -21.40 7.19 -2.26
N LYS A 224 -21.02 6.67 -3.43
CA LYS A 224 -21.93 6.00 -4.36
C LYS A 224 -21.25 4.82 -5.03
N PRO A 225 -22.00 3.83 -5.55
CA PRO A 225 -21.41 2.77 -6.37
C PRO A 225 -20.61 3.36 -7.54
N ALA A 226 -19.41 2.84 -7.77
CA ALA A 226 -18.58 3.23 -8.89
C ALA A 226 -19.23 2.83 -10.21
N ALA A 227 -19.10 3.68 -11.23
CA ALA A 227 -19.59 3.35 -12.57
C ALA A 227 -18.89 2.08 -13.09
N THR A 228 -19.67 1.07 -13.50
CA THR A 228 -19.10 -0.15 -14.08
C THR A 228 -18.73 0.08 -15.54
N VAL A 229 -17.56 -0.45 -15.95
CA VAL A 229 -17.11 -0.41 -17.36
C VAL A 229 -17.80 -1.51 -18.19
N GLN A 230 -18.45 -2.49 -17.54
CA GLN A 230 -19.12 -3.63 -18.18
C GLN A 230 -20.44 -4.01 -17.49
N THR A 231 -21.26 -4.77 -18.21
CA THR A 231 -22.67 -5.16 -17.99
C THR A 231 -22.97 -5.98 -16.72
N THR A 232 -22.09 -5.98 -15.71
CA THR A 232 -22.36 -6.62 -14.42
C THR A 232 -23.22 -5.71 -13.54
N PRO A 233 -24.28 -6.23 -12.87
CA PRO A 233 -25.35 -5.35 -12.37
C PRO A 233 -24.98 -4.46 -11.19
N LYS A 234 -23.86 -4.68 -10.47
CA LYS A 234 -23.41 -3.84 -9.35
C LYS A 234 -21.90 -3.91 -9.18
N SER A 235 -21.23 -2.75 -9.18
CA SER A 235 -19.86 -2.64 -8.67
C SER A 235 -19.89 -2.74 -7.15
N ASN A 236 -19.05 -3.60 -6.57
CA ASN A 236 -18.81 -3.63 -5.12
C ASN A 236 -17.90 -2.47 -4.66
N TRP A 237 -17.39 -1.66 -5.59
CA TRP A 237 -16.70 -0.42 -5.27
C TRP A 237 -17.71 0.69 -4.97
N LEU A 238 -17.56 1.32 -3.80
CA LEU A 238 -18.10 2.64 -3.51
C LEU A 238 -17.01 3.70 -3.72
N GLU A 239 -17.39 4.88 -4.18
CA GLU A 239 -16.47 5.96 -4.45
C GLU A 239 -17.07 7.34 -4.18
N CYS A 240 -16.20 8.30 -3.86
CA CYS A 240 -16.56 9.71 -3.77
C CYS A 240 -15.36 10.60 -4.14
N LEU A 241 -15.65 11.81 -4.61
CA LEU A 241 -14.65 12.85 -4.76
C LEU A 241 -14.41 13.51 -3.39
N LEU A 242 -13.15 13.80 -3.11
CA LEU A 242 -12.73 14.49 -1.89
C LEU A 242 -12.23 15.90 -2.20
N SER A 243 -12.42 16.80 -1.25
CA SER A 243 -11.65 18.04 -1.17
C SER A 243 -10.24 17.75 -0.62
N PRO A 244 -9.17 18.40 -1.11
CA PRO A 244 -7.82 18.23 -0.58
C PRO A 244 -7.71 18.41 0.93
N THR A 245 -8.51 19.34 1.49
CA THR A 245 -8.57 19.63 2.93
C THR A 245 -9.00 18.45 3.80
N GLN A 246 -9.63 17.42 3.23
CA GLN A 246 -10.06 16.22 3.95
C GLN A 246 -8.92 15.22 4.18
N ILE A 247 -7.80 15.38 3.47
CA ILE A 247 -6.64 14.50 3.54
C ILE A 247 -5.49 15.22 4.24
N LYS A 248 -4.84 14.51 5.16
CA LYS A 248 -3.62 14.91 5.85
C LYS A 248 -2.43 14.22 5.18
N ARG A 249 -1.29 14.90 5.14
CA ARG A 249 -0.01 14.21 4.95
C ARG A 249 0.23 13.30 6.16
N GLY A 250 0.55 12.03 5.89
CA GLY A 250 0.69 10.99 6.90
C GLY A 250 -0.60 10.17 7.07
N ASP A 251 -0.91 9.85 8.31
CA ASP A 251 -1.97 8.91 8.68
C ASP A 251 -3.37 9.53 8.55
N ASN A 252 -4.25 8.85 7.81
CA ASN A 252 -5.65 9.23 7.64
C ASN A 252 -6.55 8.09 8.12
N LYS A 253 -7.43 8.37 9.08
CA LYS A 253 -8.32 7.36 9.65
C LYS A 253 -9.56 7.18 8.77
N VAL A 254 -9.75 6.00 8.22
CA VAL A 254 -10.97 5.58 7.53
C VAL A 254 -11.75 4.65 8.45
N GLU A 255 -12.94 5.06 8.87
CA GLU A 255 -13.80 4.34 9.81
C GLU A 255 -15.09 3.94 9.11
N LEU A 256 -15.47 2.67 9.19
CA LEU A 256 -16.74 2.17 8.67
C LEU A 256 -17.57 1.64 9.84
N ILE A 257 -18.84 2.04 9.88
CA ILE A 257 -19.81 1.66 10.91
C ILE A 257 -21.02 1.06 10.19
N LEU A 258 -21.41 -0.15 10.57
CA LEU A 258 -22.62 -0.79 10.05
C LEU A 258 -23.76 -0.57 11.04
N ASN A 259 -24.58 0.43 10.76
CA ASN A 259 -25.71 0.80 11.62
C ASN A 259 -26.84 -0.23 11.54
N LYS A 260 -27.04 -0.81 10.35
CA LYS A 260 -28.10 -1.79 10.09
C LYS A 260 -27.69 -2.77 9.00
N ARG A 261 -27.81 -4.08 9.27
CA ARG A 261 -27.56 -5.13 8.28
C ARG A 261 -28.84 -5.57 7.57
N ASP A 262 -28.75 -5.86 6.28
CA ASP A 262 -29.78 -6.58 5.54
C ASP A 262 -30.03 -7.97 6.15
N LYS A 263 -31.20 -8.17 6.75
CA LYS A 263 -31.60 -9.43 7.39
C LYS A 263 -31.61 -10.64 6.46
N SER A 264 -31.63 -10.43 5.14
CA SER A 264 -31.54 -11.52 4.16
C SER A 264 -30.12 -12.08 4.00
N VAL A 265 -29.10 -11.38 4.52
CA VAL A 265 -27.69 -11.79 4.44
C VAL A 265 -27.07 -11.88 5.84
N GLN A 266 -26.89 -13.11 6.34
CA GLN A 266 -26.33 -13.35 7.68
C GLN A 266 -24.81 -13.09 7.76
N ALA A 267 -24.09 -13.17 6.64
CA ALA A 267 -22.66 -12.97 6.60
C ALA A 267 -22.27 -11.49 6.76
N PRO A 268 -21.15 -11.18 7.45
CA PRO A 268 -20.66 -9.80 7.58
C PRO A 268 -20.27 -9.21 6.23
N ILE A 269 -20.33 -7.88 6.15
CA ILE A 269 -19.73 -7.10 5.04
C ILE A 269 -18.21 -7.22 5.17
N LEU A 270 -17.53 -7.35 4.04
CA LEU A 270 -16.07 -7.42 4.00
C LEU A 270 -15.50 -6.17 3.34
N LEU A 271 -14.58 -5.50 4.01
CA LEU A 271 -13.72 -4.47 3.42
C LEU A 271 -12.42 -5.12 2.97
N ASP A 272 -12.24 -5.21 1.66
CA ASP A 272 -11.16 -5.92 0.97
C ASP A 272 -10.47 -5.03 -0.10
N GLY A 273 -10.83 -3.76 -0.17
CA GLY A 273 -10.14 -2.76 -0.98
C GLY A 273 -10.32 -1.35 -0.43
N LEU A 274 -9.22 -0.60 -0.35
CA LEU A 274 -9.22 0.83 -0.03
C LEU A 274 -8.18 1.51 -0.90
N GLN A 275 -8.62 2.51 -1.66
CA GLN A 275 -7.75 3.28 -2.56
C GLN A 275 -8.07 4.77 -2.47
N LEU A 276 -7.04 5.59 -2.59
CA LEU A 276 -7.12 7.02 -2.85
C LEU A 276 -6.37 7.30 -4.15
N LEU A 277 -7.10 7.64 -5.21
CA LEU A 277 -6.51 8.11 -6.45
C LEU A 277 -6.21 9.59 -6.35
N VAL A 278 -4.97 9.95 -6.66
CA VAL A 278 -4.46 11.31 -6.72
C VAL A 278 -4.02 11.57 -8.16
N HIS A 279 -4.83 12.33 -8.89
CA HIS A 279 -4.50 12.77 -10.24
C HIS A 279 -4.19 14.26 -10.24
N LEU A 280 -3.02 14.59 -10.78
CA LEU A 280 -2.54 15.97 -10.88
C LEU A 280 -3.11 16.62 -12.15
N LYS A 281 -3.17 17.94 -12.17
CA LYS A 281 -3.33 18.67 -13.43
C LYS A 281 -2.03 18.57 -14.22
N ARG A 282 -2.17 18.37 -15.53
CA ARG A 282 -1.05 18.36 -16.48
C ARG A 282 -0.90 19.73 -17.13
#